data_AF-A0A3D0C7S8-F1
#
_entry.id   AF-A0A3D0C7S8-F1
#
_cell.length_a   1.000
_cell.length_b   1.000
_cell.length_c   1.000
_cell.angle_alpha   90.00
_cell.angle_beta   90.00
_cell.angle_gamma   90.00
#
_symmetry.space_group_name_H-M   'P 1'
#
loop_
_entity.id
_entity.type
_entity.pdbx_description
1 polymer ?
#
loop_
_entity_poly.entity_id
_entity_poly.type
_entity_poly.pdbx_seq_one_letter_code
_entity_poly.pdbx_strand_id
1 'polypeptide(L)'
;ASTIAPYIQGDWQASDVLKFTASIRFDATEYRYNNLIADGTSKADGSSCVNNSGEATPCLYLRPSDSDDHFNNTSTKLGFNYQFADETALFGAWSQGFRAPQTTDLYRLQNQQVVGEIDSEEINSVEIGLRGVSDKLHYEAVIYTMTKNNFFFRDANGLNVTDGKTSHQGLELGVNYDLSQSLNLAINYSYGEHEYEFDRPSSGV
;
A
#
# COMPACT_ATOMS: atom_id res chain seq x y z
N ALA A 1 1.81 8.37 -17.19
CA ALA A 1 0.68 8.23 -16.26
C ALA A 1 0.08 9.61 -16.01
N SER A 2 -1.24 9.71 -16.01
CA SER A 2 -2.01 10.89 -15.62
C SER A 2 -3.01 10.47 -14.55
N THR A 3 -3.20 11.29 -13.51
CA THR A 3 -4.15 11.01 -12.42
C THR A 3 -4.96 12.25 -12.10
N ILE A 4 -6.28 12.08 -11.98
CA ILE A 4 -7.19 13.09 -11.43
C ILE A 4 -7.74 12.52 -10.12
N ALA A 5 -7.63 13.30 -9.03
CA ALA A 5 -7.93 12.79 -7.71
C ALA A 5 -8.65 13.79 -6.78
N PRO A 6 -9.95 14.03 -6.99
CA PRO A 6 -10.74 14.84 -6.07
C PRO A 6 -10.86 14.18 -4.70
N TYR A 7 -10.90 15.00 -3.66
CA TYR A 7 -11.16 14.54 -2.29
C TYR A 7 -12.06 15.52 -1.56
N ILE A 8 -12.74 15.01 -0.53
CA ILE A 8 -13.48 15.80 0.44
C ILE A 8 -13.22 15.25 1.83
N GLN A 9 -13.03 16.16 2.79
CA GLN A 9 -12.94 15.84 4.20
C GLN A 9 -13.92 16.74 4.97
N GLY A 10 -14.64 16.14 5.90
CA GLY A 10 -15.51 16.82 6.84
C GLY A 10 -15.07 16.54 8.27
N ASP A 11 -15.05 17.59 9.08
CA ASP A 11 -14.76 17.53 10.51
C ASP A 11 -16.01 18.02 11.26
N TRP A 12 -16.59 17.17 12.08
CA TRP A 12 -17.80 17.47 12.84
C TRP A 12 -17.52 17.47 14.33
N GLN A 13 -17.60 18.66 14.94
CA GLN A 13 -17.58 18.81 16.39
C GLN A 13 -18.96 18.44 16.94
N ALA A 14 -19.09 17.22 17.48
CA ALA A 14 -20.35 16.71 18.01
C ALA A 14 -20.66 17.24 19.42
N SER A 15 -19.62 17.57 20.20
CA SER A 15 -19.69 18.23 21.51
C SER A 15 -18.36 18.92 21.82
N ASP A 16 -18.19 19.57 22.97
CA ASP A 16 -16.90 20.19 23.35
C ASP A 16 -15.75 19.17 23.47
N VAL A 17 -16.06 17.89 23.67
CA VAL A 17 -15.10 16.81 23.90
C VAL A 17 -15.04 15.78 22.78
N LEU A 18 -15.94 15.81 21.80
CA LEU A 18 -16.02 14.78 20.76
C LEU A 18 -16.02 15.39 19.36
N LYS A 19 -15.07 14.95 18.56
CA LYS A 19 -14.95 15.30 17.14
C LYS A 19 -14.94 14.04 16.29
N PHE A 20 -15.71 14.04 15.21
CA PHE A 20 -15.65 13.04 14.14
C PHE A 20 -14.97 13.63 12.91
N THR A 21 -14.22 12.80 12.19
CA THR A 21 -13.64 13.14 10.89
C THR A 21 -14.05 12.07 9.89
N ALA A 22 -14.54 12.50 8.72
CA ALA A 22 -14.82 11.62 7.60
C ALA A 22 -14.15 12.18 6.36
N SER A 23 -13.51 11.33 5.56
CA SER A 23 -12.94 11.73 4.28
C SER A 23 -13.11 10.64 3.24
N ILE A 24 -13.30 11.06 2.00
CA ILE A 24 -13.33 10.20 0.83
C ILE A 24 -12.53 10.87 -0.28
N ARG A 25 -11.77 10.06 -1.01
CA ARG A 25 -10.97 10.48 -2.16
C ARG A 25 -11.16 9.45 -3.26
N PHE A 26 -11.32 9.92 -4.48
CA PHE A 26 -11.43 9.09 -5.67
C PHE A 26 -10.25 9.41 -6.58
N ASP A 27 -9.50 8.41 -7.02
CA ASP A 27 -8.38 8.57 -7.96
C ASP A 27 -8.71 7.83 -9.26
N ALA A 28 -8.71 8.55 -10.37
CA ALA A 28 -8.74 7.99 -11.71
C ALA A 28 -7.34 8.14 -12.33
N THR A 29 -6.65 7.01 -12.52
CA THR A 29 -5.29 6.94 -13.08
C THR A 29 -5.31 6.27 -14.45
N GLU A 30 -4.65 6.89 -15.42
CA GLU A 30 -4.48 6.41 -16.79
C GLU A 30 -2.99 6.23 -17.10
N TYR A 31 -2.64 5.09 -17.67
CA TYR A 31 -1.32 4.79 -18.22
C TYR A 31 -1.45 4.60 -19.73
N ARG A 32 -0.75 5.44 -20.49
CA ARG A 32 -0.59 5.28 -21.94
C ARG A 32 0.79 4.73 -22.21
N TYR A 33 0.86 3.50 -22.68
CA TYR A 33 2.10 2.77 -22.95
C TYR A 33 2.28 2.62 -24.46
N ASN A 34 3.39 3.17 -24.96
CA ASN A 34 3.81 3.04 -26.35
C ASN A 34 5.09 2.18 -26.38
N ASN A 35 4.97 0.95 -26.86
CA ASN A 35 6.09 0.06 -27.12
C ASN A 35 6.75 0.44 -28.46
N LEU A 36 8.02 0.85 -28.39
CA LEU A 36 8.79 1.26 -29.58
C LEU A 36 9.68 0.15 -30.14
N ILE A 37 9.51 -1.08 -29.65
CA ILE A 37 10.27 -2.27 -30.06
C ILE A 37 9.29 -3.43 -30.28
N ALA A 38 9.79 -4.58 -30.75
CA ALA A 38 8.91 -5.71 -31.02
C ALA A 38 8.19 -6.23 -29.76
N ASP A 39 6.92 -6.57 -29.92
CA ASP A 39 6.05 -7.14 -28.90
C ASP A 39 6.44 -8.58 -28.56
N GLY A 40 5.87 -9.08 -27.46
CA GLY A 40 5.96 -10.48 -27.08
C GLY A 40 7.32 -10.83 -26.47
N THR A 41 7.79 -12.04 -26.75
CA THR A 41 9.00 -12.63 -26.16
C THR A 41 10.16 -12.67 -27.16
N SER A 42 10.28 -11.63 -27.99
CA SER A 42 11.35 -11.46 -28.99
C SER A 42 12.47 -10.53 -28.48
N LYS A 43 13.52 -10.32 -29.27
CA LYS A 43 14.48 -9.22 -29.04
C LYS A 43 13.85 -7.89 -29.48
N ALA A 44 14.53 -6.77 -29.20
CA ALA A 44 14.03 -5.44 -29.56
C ALA A 44 13.76 -5.26 -31.07
N ASP A 45 14.52 -5.96 -31.92
CA ASP A 45 14.38 -5.94 -33.39
C ASP A 45 13.37 -6.98 -33.93
N GLY A 46 12.67 -7.72 -33.06
CA GLY A 46 11.72 -8.76 -33.43
C GLY A 46 12.35 -10.12 -33.72
N SER A 47 13.69 -10.25 -33.71
CA SER A 47 14.34 -11.55 -33.86
C SER A 47 14.20 -12.41 -32.60
N SER A 48 14.21 -13.73 -32.74
CA SER A 48 14.14 -14.64 -31.58
C SER A 48 15.42 -14.60 -30.74
N CYS A 49 15.30 -14.88 -29.44
CA CYS A 49 16.43 -15.34 -28.64
C CYS A 49 16.90 -16.72 -29.12
N VAL A 50 18.13 -17.10 -28.80
CA VAL A 50 18.68 -18.42 -29.16
C VAL A 50 19.22 -19.14 -27.93
N ASN A 51 19.05 -20.46 -27.90
CA ASN A 51 19.65 -21.31 -26.88
C ASN A 51 21.14 -21.58 -27.19
N ASN A 52 21.82 -22.36 -26.34
CA ASN A 52 23.24 -22.72 -26.53
C ASN A 52 23.52 -23.51 -27.82
N SER A 53 22.49 -24.12 -28.42
CA SER A 53 22.57 -24.87 -29.68
C SER A 53 22.26 -23.99 -30.92
N GLY A 54 21.95 -22.70 -30.72
CA GLY A 54 21.59 -21.77 -31.80
C GLY A 54 20.13 -21.86 -32.27
N GLU A 55 19.28 -22.62 -31.58
CA GLU A 55 17.86 -22.75 -31.93
C GLU A 55 17.04 -21.59 -31.33
N ALA A 56 16.04 -21.13 -32.08
CA ALA A 56 15.16 -20.05 -31.63
C ALA A 56 14.37 -20.43 -30.36
N THR A 57 14.34 -19.54 -29.39
CA THR A 57 13.64 -19.71 -28.11
C THR A 57 13.00 -18.39 -27.65
N PRO A 58 11.91 -18.41 -26.88
CA PRO A 58 11.35 -17.21 -26.25
C PRO A 58 12.39 -16.51 -25.38
N CYS A 59 12.50 -15.19 -25.50
CA CYS A 59 13.26 -14.38 -24.58
C CYS A 59 12.62 -14.38 -23.18
N LEU A 60 13.42 -14.08 -22.16
CA LEU A 60 12.99 -14.07 -20.75
C LEU A 60 11.83 -13.09 -20.49
N TYR A 61 11.88 -11.91 -21.09
CA TYR A 61 10.90 -10.86 -20.88
C TYR A 61 9.77 -10.91 -21.91
N LEU A 62 8.56 -10.65 -21.42
CA LEU A 62 7.38 -10.38 -22.22
C LEU A 62 7.22 -8.86 -22.33
N ARG A 63 7.20 -8.34 -23.55
CA ARG A 63 6.89 -6.93 -23.81
C ARG A 63 5.43 -6.82 -24.25
N PRO A 64 4.57 -6.17 -23.46
CA PRO A 64 3.23 -5.84 -23.91
C PRO A 64 3.26 -5.02 -25.19
N SER A 65 2.24 -5.17 -26.03
CA SER A 65 1.94 -4.21 -27.09
C SER A 65 1.53 -2.85 -26.49
N ASP A 66 1.38 -1.84 -27.34
CA ASP A 66 0.78 -0.56 -26.97
C ASP A 66 -0.55 -0.77 -26.22
N SER A 67 -0.73 -0.07 -25.10
CA SER A 67 -1.92 -0.19 -24.25
C SER A 67 -2.27 1.11 -23.54
N ASP A 68 -3.57 1.27 -23.26
CA ASP A 68 -4.10 2.35 -22.42
C ASP A 68 -4.80 1.72 -21.19
N ASP A 69 -4.10 1.68 -20.06
CA ASP A 69 -4.55 1.02 -18.83
C ASP A 69 -5.15 2.03 -17.84
N HIS A 70 -6.32 1.69 -17.27
CA HIS A 70 -7.09 2.60 -16.42
C HIS A 70 -7.38 1.97 -15.05
N PHE A 71 -7.12 2.73 -13.97
CA PHE A 71 -7.38 2.32 -12.59
C PHE A 71 -8.19 3.40 -11.88
N ASN A 72 -9.38 3.02 -11.43
CA ASN A 72 -10.27 3.88 -10.65
C ASN A 72 -10.37 3.31 -9.24
N ASN A 73 -9.93 4.09 -8.26
CA ASN A 73 -9.89 3.64 -6.87
C ASN A 73 -10.50 4.68 -5.95
N THR A 74 -11.01 4.21 -4.81
CA THR A 74 -11.53 5.07 -3.74
C THR A 74 -10.76 4.77 -2.47
N SER A 75 -10.40 5.81 -1.73
CA SER A 75 -9.94 5.73 -0.35
C SER A 75 -10.93 6.43 0.58
N THR A 76 -11.19 5.84 1.73
CA THR A 76 -12.14 6.35 2.72
C THR A 76 -11.51 6.29 4.11
N LYS A 77 -11.76 7.31 4.93
CA LYS A 77 -11.39 7.30 6.35
C LYS A 77 -12.53 7.83 7.19
N LEU A 78 -12.82 7.13 8.27
CA LEU A 78 -13.74 7.53 9.32
C LEU A 78 -12.97 7.48 10.64
N GLY A 79 -12.94 8.58 11.38
CA GLY A 79 -12.23 8.68 12.64
C GLY A 79 -12.99 9.47 13.68
N PHE A 80 -12.57 9.31 14.93
CA PHE A 80 -13.05 10.08 16.05
C PHE A 80 -11.90 10.49 16.97
N ASN A 81 -12.10 11.58 17.68
CA ASN A 81 -11.26 12.03 18.78
C ASN A 81 -12.16 12.45 19.94
N TYR A 82 -12.00 11.77 21.07
CA TYR A 82 -12.75 11.98 22.30
C TYR A 82 -11.81 12.44 23.42
N GLN A 83 -11.94 13.68 23.85
CA GLN A 83 -11.24 14.25 25.00
C GLN A 83 -11.74 13.58 26.28
N PHE A 84 -11.01 12.55 26.72
CA PHE A 84 -11.34 11.74 27.88
C PHE A 84 -11.03 12.46 29.20
N ALA A 85 -9.99 13.30 29.21
CA ALA A 85 -9.60 14.18 30.32
C ALA A 85 -8.94 15.44 29.74
N ASP A 86 -8.68 16.48 30.55
CA ASP A 86 -8.19 17.79 30.07
C ASP A 86 -6.96 17.71 29.16
N GLU A 87 -6.05 16.77 29.41
CA GLU A 87 -4.79 16.59 28.66
C GLU A 87 -4.73 15.25 27.92
N THR A 88 -5.83 14.50 27.82
CA THR A 88 -5.84 13.14 27.27
C THR A 88 -7.04 12.88 26.37
N ALA A 89 -6.78 12.35 25.18
CA ALA A 89 -7.79 11.98 24.21
C ALA A 89 -7.68 10.50 23.82
N LEU A 90 -8.84 9.84 23.75
CA LEU A 90 -9.01 8.56 23.06
C LEU A 90 -9.33 8.88 21.60
N PHE A 91 -8.64 8.22 20.67
CA PHE A 91 -8.90 8.37 19.25
C PHE A 91 -8.99 7.01 18.59
N GLY A 92 -9.59 6.98 17.41
CA GLY A 92 -9.58 5.80 16.58
C GLY A 92 -9.98 6.13 15.16
N ALA A 93 -9.61 5.26 14.24
CA ALA A 93 -9.98 5.38 12.86
C ALA A 93 -10.16 4.02 12.20
N TRP A 94 -11.12 3.97 11.28
CA TRP A 94 -11.13 3.00 10.21
C TRP A 94 -10.68 3.71 8.93
N SER A 95 -9.77 3.09 8.19
CA SER A 95 -9.29 3.60 6.91
C SER A 95 -9.24 2.49 5.88
N GLN A 96 -9.77 2.76 4.70
CA GLN A 96 -9.57 1.96 3.49
C GLN A 96 -8.75 2.79 2.51
N GLY A 97 -7.72 2.17 1.95
CA GLY A 97 -6.79 2.80 1.03
C GLY A 97 -6.42 1.86 -0.10
N PHE A 98 -5.68 2.37 -1.08
CA PHE A 98 -5.25 1.59 -2.22
C PHE A 98 -3.89 2.05 -2.74
N ARG A 99 -3.30 1.24 -3.62
CA ARG A 99 -2.16 1.61 -4.46
C ARG A 99 -2.43 1.12 -5.87
N ALA A 100 -2.60 2.06 -6.80
CA ALA A 100 -2.65 1.70 -8.22
C ALA A 100 -1.33 1.03 -8.64
N PRO A 101 -1.35 0.10 -9.61
CA PRO A 101 -0.15 -0.57 -10.08
C PRO A 101 0.88 0.43 -10.59
N GLN A 102 2.16 0.17 -10.36
CA GLN A 102 3.23 1.00 -10.93
C GLN A 102 3.47 0.60 -12.39
N THR A 103 4.08 1.51 -13.16
CA THR A 103 4.50 1.22 -14.54
C THR A 103 5.41 -0.02 -14.64
N THR A 104 6.24 -0.25 -13.62
CA THR A 104 7.07 -1.46 -13.53
C THR A 104 6.27 -2.71 -13.25
N ASP A 105 5.16 -2.60 -12.53
CA ASP A 105 4.27 -3.73 -12.25
C ASP A 105 3.61 -4.15 -13.57
N LEU A 106 3.06 -3.18 -14.32
CA LEU A 106 2.30 -3.41 -15.56
C LEU A 106 3.15 -3.83 -16.76
N TYR A 107 4.32 -3.21 -16.97
CA TYR A 107 5.04 -3.30 -18.24
C TYR A 107 6.40 -4.02 -18.18
N ARG A 108 6.84 -4.49 -17.01
CA ARG A 108 8.06 -5.31 -16.87
C ARG A 108 7.69 -6.75 -16.52
N LEU A 109 7.20 -7.47 -17.53
CA LEU A 109 6.75 -8.86 -17.41
C LEU A 109 7.82 -9.85 -17.87
N GLN A 110 7.82 -11.04 -17.27
CA GLN A 110 8.49 -12.23 -17.78
C GLN A 110 7.56 -13.02 -18.70
N ASN A 111 8.15 -13.88 -19.52
CA ASN A 111 7.47 -14.67 -20.55
C ASN A 111 6.42 -15.67 -20.03
N GLN A 112 6.38 -15.94 -18.73
CA GLN A 112 5.39 -16.80 -18.07
C GLN A 112 4.21 -16.01 -17.49
N GLN A 113 4.19 -14.69 -17.63
CA GLN A 113 3.21 -13.81 -17.01
C GLN A 113 2.21 -13.31 -18.05
N VAL A 114 1.01 -12.97 -17.59
CA VAL A 114 -0.07 -12.50 -18.46
C VAL A 114 -0.21 -10.98 -18.32
N VAL A 115 -0.39 -10.29 -19.45
CA VAL A 115 -0.63 -8.85 -19.49
C VAL A 115 -2.03 -8.57 -18.93
N GLY A 116 -2.15 -7.56 -18.05
CA GLY A 116 -3.45 -7.08 -17.57
C GLY A 116 -4.03 -7.82 -16.35
N GLU A 117 -3.31 -8.75 -15.72
CA GLU A 117 -3.76 -9.44 -14.49
C GLU A 117 -3.51 -8.67 -13.19
N ILE A 118 -2.97 -7.46 -13.26
CA ILE A 118 -2.57 -6.69 -12.08
C ILE A 118 -3.67 -5.70 -11.72
N ASP A 119 -4.33 -5.97 -10.60
CA ASP A 119 -5.26 -5.05 -9.96
C ASP A 119 -4.54 -4.09 -9.00
N SER A 120 -5.26 -3.06 -8.54
CA SER A 120 -4.76 -2.18 -7.48
C SER A 120 -4.68 -2.93 -6.15
N GLU A 121 -3.60 -2.70 -5.39
CA GLU A 121 -3.54 -3.15 -4.00
C GLU A 121 -4.59 -2.39 -3.19
N GLU A 122 -5.25 -3.07 -2.25
CA GLU A 122 -6.19 -2.45 -1.33
C GLU A 122 -5.79 -2.77 0.10
N ILE A 123 -5.88 -1.79 1.00
CA ILE A 123 -5.65 -1.97 2.43
C ILE A 123 -6.86 -1.50 3.22
N ASN A 124 -7.29 -2.32 4.18
CA ASN A 124 -8.26 -1.95 5.20
C ASN A 124 -7.55 -1.94 6.55
N SER A 125 -7.74 -0.90 7.34
CA SER A 125 -7.08 -0.69 8.61
C SER A 125 -8.08 -0.20 9.66
N VAL A 126 -7.94 -0.71 10.88
CA VAL A 126 -8.58 -0.18 12.08
C VAL A 126 -7.49 0.12 13.11
N GLU A 127 -7.52 1.31 13.68
CA GLU A 127 -6.65 1.73 14.77
C GLU A 127 -7.46 2.34 15.90
N ILE A 128 -7.01 2.11 17.13
CA ILE A 128 -7.50 2.79 18.32
C ILE A 128 -6.30 3.13 19.19
N GLY A 129 -6.31 4.33 19.75
CA GLY A 129 -5.19 4.81 20.54
C GLY A 129 -5.59 5.82 21.59
N LEU A 130 -4.67 6.02 22.52
CA LEU A 130 -4.73 7.03 23.57
C LEU A 130 -3.56 7.97 23.35
N ARG A 131 -3.81 9.28 23.36
CA ARG A 131 -2.76 10.29 23.37
C ARG A 131 -2.97 11.28 24.48
N GLY A 132 -1.87 11.74 25.07
CA GLY A 132 -1.90 12.84 26.01
C GLY A 132 -0.78 13.83 25.76
N VAL A 133 -1.10 15.10 26.00
CA VAL A 133 -0.20 16.24 25.81
C VAL A 133 -0.37 17.15 27.02
N SER A 134 0.66 17.17 27.86
CA SER A 134 0.79 18.05 29.03
C SER A 134 2.09 18.84 28.93
N ASP A 135 2.31 19.81 29.84
CA ASP A 135 3.52 20.66 29.84
C ASP A 135 4.86 19.90 29.87
N LYS A 136 4.90 18.69 30.42
CA LYS A 136 6.15 17.91 30.58
C LYS A 136 6.12 16.54 29.96
N LEU A 137 4.94 16.02 29.65
CA LEU A 137 4.75 14.64 29.22
C LEU A 137 3.85 14.61 28.00
N HIS A 138 4.39 14.11 26.89
CA HIS A 138 3.62 13.72 25.72
C HIS A 138 3.71 12.21 25.60
N TYR A 139 2.58 11.55 25.36
CA TYR A 139 2.56 10.12 25.15
C TYR A 139 1.52 9.72 24.15
N GLU A 140 1.75 8.60 23.49
CA GLU A 140 0.82 7.97 22.59
C GLU A 140 0.96 6.45 22.69
N ALA A 141 -0.18 5.77 22.71
CA ALA A 141 -0.26 4.33 22.61
C ALA A 141 -1.33 3.97 21.59
N VAL A 142 -0.99 3.16 20.60
CA VAL A 142 -1.87 2.75 19.50
C VAL A 142 -1.85 1.25 19.39
N ILE A 143 -3.01 0.64 19.15
CA ILE A 143 -3.12 -0.72 18.64
C ILE A 143 -3.79 -0.67 17.28
N TYR A 144 -3.35 -1.53 16.37
CA TYR A 144 -3.86 -1.55 15.01
C TYR A 144 -4.00 -2.97 14.46
N THR A 145 -4.89 -3.10 13.48
CA THR A 145 -4.99 -4.26 12.60
C THR A 145 -5.22 -3.78 11.17
N MET A 146 -4.64 -4.49 10.21
CA MET A 146 -4.74 -4.20 8.79
C MET A 146 -4.82 -5.48 7.98
N THR A 147 -5.53 -5.43 6.86
CA THR A 147 -5.52 -6.47 5.84
C THR A 147 -5.25 -5.83 4.50
N LYS A 148 -4.29 -6.36 3.75
CA LYS A 148 -4.01 -5.99 2.37
C LYS A 148 -4.48 -7.10 1.43
N ASN A 149 -5.18 -6.73 0.37
CA ASN A 149 -5.57 -7.60 -0.74
C ASN A 149 -4.87 -7.13 -2.03
N ASN A 150 -4.75 -8.03 -3.01
CA ASN A 150 -4.03 -7.81 -4.26
C ASN A 150 -2.59 -7.35 -4.04
N PHE A 151 -1.94 -7.85 -2.98
CA PHE A 151 -0.57 -7.51 -2.66
C PHE A 151 0.35 -8.01 -3.78
N PHE A 152 1.04 -7.06 -4.41
CA PHE A 152 1.94 -7.34 -5.51
C PHE A 152 3.36 -7.56 -4.99
N PHE A 153 3.95 -8.71 -5.30
CA PHE A 153 5.36 -9.00 -5.01
C PHE A 153 5.96 -9.95 -6.06
N ARG A 154 7.25 -10.26 -5.93
CA ARG A 154 7.92 -11.25 -6.79
C ARG A 154 8.31 -12.48 -5.98
N ASP A 155 8.01 -13.65 -6.51
CA ASP A 155 8.42 -14.91 -5.89
C ASP A 155 9.92 -15.19 -6.08
N ALA A 156 10.38 -16.34 -5.55
CA ALA A 156 11.78 -16.76 -5.63
C ALA A 156 12.29 -17.00 -7.06
N ASN A 157 11.39 -17.28 -8.00
CA ASN A 157 11.70 -17.42 -9.43
C ASN A 157 11.61 -16.07 -10.17
N GLY A 158 11.28 -15.00 -9.45
CA GLY A 158 11.16 -13.64 -9.97
C GLY A 158 9.88 -13.40 -10.76
N LEU A 159 8.89 -14.28 -10.70
CA LEU A 159 7.58 -14.05 -11.32
C LEU A 159 6.76 -13.13 -10.43
N ASN A 160 5.93 -12.26 -11.02
CA ASN A 160 5.03 -11.44 -10.22
C ASN A 160 3.89 -12.30 -9.68
N VAL A 161 3.59 -12.10 -8.40
CA VAL A 161 2.37 -12.49 -7.72
C VAL A 161 1.54 -11.24 -7.58
N THR A 162 0.33 -11.25 -8.12
CA THR A 162 -0.51 -10.04 -8.30
C THR A 162 -1.71 -10.02 -7.35
N ASP A 163 -2.02 -11.16 -6.73
CA ASP A 163 -3.24 -11.45 -5.98
C ASP A 163 -2.95 -11.84 -4.52
N GLY A 164 -1.78 -11.46 -3.98
CA GLY A 164 -1.40 -11.80 -2.62
C GLY A 164 -2.33 -11.19 -1.57
N LYS A 165 -2.37 -11.81 -0.39
CA LYS A 165 -3.09 -11.30 0.78
C LYS A 165 -2.17 -11.26 2.00
N THR A 166 -2.20 -10.17 2.76
CA THR A 166 -1.43 -10.07 4.01
C THR A 166 -2.27 -9.51 5.14
N SER A 167 -2.00 -9.95 6.36
CA SER A 167 -2.51 -9.35 7.59
C SER A 167 -1.37 -8.71 8.37
N HIS A 168 -1.69 -7.64 9.08
CA HIS A 168 -0.74 -6.90 9.90
C HIS A 168 -1.44 -6.47 11.18
N GLN A 169 -0.85 -6.74 12.33
CA GLN A 169 -1.37 -6.30 13.61
C GLN A 169 -0.24 -5.90 14.52
N GLY A 170 -0.49 -4.98 15.45
CA GLY A 170 0.57 -4.51 16.32
C GLY A 170 0.14 -3.46 17.30
N LEU A 171 1.14 -2.98 18.03
CA LEU A 171 1.03 -1.87 18.95
C LEU A 171 2.24 -0.95 18.81
N GLU A 172 2.00 0.35 18.99
CA GLU A 172 3.02 1.38 18.97
C GLU A 172 2.90 2.23 20.23
N LEU A 173 4.03 2.53 20.87
CA LEU A 173 4.12 3.36 22.06
C LEU A 173 5.17 4.45 21.83
N GLY A 174 4.80 5.68 22.14
CA GLY A 174 5.68 6.84 22.15
C GLY A 174 5.56 7.58 23.47
N VAL A 175 6.70 7.94 24.06
CA VAL A 175 6.75 8.78 25.26
C VAL A 175 7.84 9.81 25.08
N ASN A 176 7.50 11.07 25.36
CA ASN A 176 8.43 12.18 25.41
C ASN A 176 8.22 12.89 26.75
N TYR A 177 9.29 13.01 27.54
CA TYR A 177 9.24 13.54 28.90
C TYR A 177 10.37 14.53 29.17
N ASP A 178 10.01 15.75 29.56
CA ASP A 178 10.95 16.78 29.98
C ASP A 178 11.39 16.55 31.43
N LEU A 179 12.56 15.92 31.59
CA LEU A 179 13.21 15.72 32.89
C LEU A 179 13.61 17.04 33.54
N SER A 180 13.99 18.04 32.74
CA SER A 180 14.28 19.41 33.15
C SER A 180 14.09 20.39 31.98
N GLN A 181 14.30 21.69 32.19
CA GLN A 181 14.26 22.70 31.13
C GLN A 181 15.31 22.49 30.02
N SER A 182 16.33 21.66 30.26
CA SER A 182 17.44 21.44 29.33
C SER A 182 17.62 19.97 28.94
N LEU A 183 16.80 19.07 29.48
CA LEU A 183 16.94 17.63 29.26
C LEU A 183 15.58 17.00 28.99
N ASN A 184 15.46 16.43 27.81
CA ASN A 184 14.31 15.68 27.35
C ASN A 184 14.67 14.20 27.19
N LEU A 185 13.73 13.32 27.55
CA LEU A 185 13.81 11.88 27.32
C LEU A 185 12.72 11.46 26.34
N ALA A 186 13.11 10.85 25.21
CA ALA A 186 12.19 10.29 24.24
C ALA A 186 12.39 8.78 24.11
N ILE A 187 11.30 8.03 24.19
CA ILE A 187 11.27 6.56 24.08
C ILE A 187 10.19 6.20 23.06
N ASN A 188 10.56 5.34 22.10
CA ASN A 188 9.61 4.78 21.13
C ASN A 188 9.74 3.26 21.13
N TYR A 189 8.61 2.57 21.03
CA TYR A 189 8.53 1.13 20.95
C TYR A 189 7.45 0.73 19.94
N SER A 190 7.74 -0.26 19.12
CA SER A 190 6.80 -0.83 18.16
C SER A 190 6.93 -2.34 18.18
N TYR A 191 5.79 -3.02 18.18
CA TYR A 191 5.70 -4.47 18.02
C TYR A 191 4.65 -4.77 16.95
N GLY A 192 5.01 -5.59 15.98
CA GLY A 192 4.15 -5.95 14.87
C GLY A 192 4.31 -7.42 14.47
N GLU A 193 3.18 -8.03 14.12
CA GLU A 193 3.08 -9.34 13.50
C GLU A 193 2.48 -9.19 12.11
N HIS A 194 3.09 -9.85 11.12
CA HIS A 194 2.79 -9.69 9.71
C HIS A 194 2.79 -11.05 9.03
N GLU A 195 1.66 -11.44 8.46
CA GLU A 195 1.47 -12.77 7.90
C GLU A 195 0.98 -12.72 6.45
N TYR A 196 1.37 -13.73 5.68
CA TYR A 196 0.76 -14.03 4.40
C TYR A 196 -0.52 -14.84 4.65
N GLU A 197 -1.63 -14.36 4.13
CA GLU A 197 -2.99 -14.90 4.35
C GLU A 197 -3.49 -15.70 3.14
N PHE A 198 -2.57 -16.32 2.41
CA PHE A 198 -2.87 -17.14 1.24
C PHE A 198 -1.82 -18.24 1.08
N ASP A 199 -2.27 -19.36 0.52
CA ASP A 199 -1.41 -20.43 0.08
C ASP A 199 -1.21 -20.32 -1.43
N ARG A 200 0.05 -20.38 -1.86
CA ARG A 200 0.40 -20.53 -3.27
C ARG A 200 1.35 -21.70 -3.41
N PRO A 201 1.14 -22.62 -4.36
CA PRO A 201 2.18 -23.56 -4.72
C PRO A 201 3.45 -22.76 -5.03
N SER A 202 4.58 -23.11 -4.40
CA SER A 202 5.89 -22.57 -4.82
C SER A 202 5.94 -22.69 -6.33
N SER A 203 6.11 -21.55 -7.02
CA SER A 203 6.09 -21.43 -8.48
C SER A 203 6.81 -22.61 -9.10
N GLY A 204 6.02 -23.60 -9.50
CA GLY A 204 6.48 -24.92 -9.88
C GLY A 204 6.84 -24.92 -11.34
N VAL A 205 8.03 -24.41 -11.64
CA VAL A 205 8.85 -25.16 -12.59
C VAL A 205 9.22 -26.51 -11.98
#